data_AF-A0AAV4BTK8-F1
#
_entry.id   AF-A0AAV4BTK8-F1
#
_cell.length_a   1.000
_cell.length_b   1.000
_cell.length_c   1.000
_cell.angle_alpha   90.00
_cell.angle_beta   90.00
_cell.angle_gamma   90.00
#
_symmetry.space_group_name_H-M   'P 1'
#
loop_
_entity.id
_entity.type
_entity.pdbx_description
1 polymer ?
#
loop_
_entity_poly.entity_id
_entity_poly.type
_entity_poly.pdbx_seq_one_letter_code
_entity_poly.pdbx_strand_id
1 'polypeptide(L)'
;MGDLLHPNSCECAFSGLDLFAVLPTQSSVENGFWVEHHPISTLTDTGPVEFVVNGSGEEYTDLPETFLHVRVKDTKPDGGALTDTDIVTPTNMYAEALFSQVDVS
;
A
#
# COMPACT_ATOMS: atom_id res chain seq x y z
N MET A 1 -15.60 -9.24 -24.68
CA MET A 1 -15.28 -10.60 -24.23
C MET A 1 -13.77 -10.69 -24.31
N GLY A 2 -13.10 -10.62 -23.16
CA GLY A 2 -11.63 -10.62 -23.11
C GLY A 2 -11.07 -11.98 -23.55
N ASP A 3 -9.93 -11.98 -24.22
CA ASP A 3 -9.28 -13.21 -24.66
C ASP A 3 -8.75 -14.00 -23.45
N LEU A 4 -9.06 -15.30 -23.42
CA LEU A 4 -8.54 -16.21 -22.40
C LEU A 4 -7.05 -16.46 -22.64
N LEU A 5 -6.25 -16.49 -21.56
CA LEU A 5 -4.80 -16.73 -21.66
C LEU A 5 -4.47 -18.15 -22.12
N HIS A 6 -5.39 -19.11 -21.93
CA HIS A 6 -5.22 -20.50 -22.32
C HIS A 6 -6.55 -21.07 -22.89
N PRO A 7 -6.53 -21.88 -23.98
CA PRO A 7 -7.74 -22.40 -24.63
C PRO A 7 -8.67 -23.23 -23.73
N ASN A 8 -8.11 -23.87 -22.70
CA ASN A 8 -8.86 -24.67 -21.72
C ASN A 8 -9.14 -23.92 -20.41
N SER A 9 -8.81 -22.62 -20.33
CA SER A 9 -9.17 -21.77 -19.20
C SER A 9 -10.64 -21.39 -19.27
N CYS A 10 -11.27 -21.14 -18.12
CA CYS A 10 -12.54 -20.41 -18.05
C CYS A 10 -12.31 -18.99 -17.48
N GLU A 11 -13.35 -18.16 -17.46
CA GLU A 11 -13.29 -16.89 -16.72
C GLU A 11 -13.16 -17.15 -15.22
N CYS A 12 -12.40 -16.30 -14.53
CA CYS A 12 -12.17 -16.42 -13.10
C CYS A 12 -13.46 -16.21 -12.31
N ALA A 13 -14.04 -17.31 -11.83
CA ALA A 13 -14.93 -17.34 -10.68
C ALA A 13 -14.20 -18.15 -9.59
N PHE A 14 -13.92 -17.51 -8.45
CA PHE A 14 -13.12 -18.11 -7.38
C PHE A 14 -13.71 -19.46 -6.93
N SER A 15 -13.03 -20.57 -7.27
CA SER A 15 -13.33 -21.92 -6.77
C SER A 15 -12.02 -22.57 -6.32
N GLY A 16 -11.53 -22.15 -5.15
CA GLY A 16 -10.18 -22.45 -4.65
C GLY A 16 -9.92 -23.90 -4.18
N LEU A 17 -10.47 -24.94 -4.84
CA LEU A 17 -10.33 -26.33 -4.39
C LEU A 17 -9.86 -27.32 -5.46
N ASP A 18 -9.47 -26.88 -6.66
CA ASP A 18 -8.87 -27.76 -7.66
C ASP A 18 -7.40 -27.38 -7.91
N LEU A 19 -6.49 -28.23 -7.44
CA LEU A 19 -5.04 -28.00 -7.49
C LEU A 19 -4.41 -28.36 -8.84
N PHE A 20 -5.12 -29.12 -9.69
CA PHE A 20 -4.60 -29.63 -10.96
C PHE A 20 -5.35 -29.12 -12.18
N ALA A 21 -6.48 -28.43 -11.99
CA ALA A 21 -7.15 -27.72 -13.05
C ALA A 21 -6.27 -26.61 -13.64
N VAL A 22 -6.49 -26.33 -14.93
CA VAL A 22 -5.99 -25.12 -15.56
C VAL A 22 -6.60 -23.93 -14.83
N LEU A 23 -5.76 -23.04 -14.33
CA LEU A 23 -6.21 -21.84 -13.62
C LEU A 23 -7.10 -21.00 -14.54
N PRO A 24 -8.20 -20.43 -14.02
CA PRO A 24 -9.04 -19.55 -14.81
C PRO A 24 -8.33 -18.22 -15.11
N THR A 25 -8.77 -17.53 -16.15
CA THR A 25 -8.24 -16.24 -16.59
C THR A 25 -9.05 -15.13 -15.96
N GLN A 26 -8.40 -14.21 -15.26
CA GLN A 26 -9.03 -12.97 -14.81
C GLN A 26 -9.26 -12.06 -16.03
N SER A 27 -10.52 -11.85 -16.41
CA SER A 27 -10.94 -11.01 -17.54
C SER A 27 -11.65 -9.71 -17.11
N SER A 28 -11.99 -9.57 -15.82
CA SER A 28 -12.78 -8.44 -15.31
C SER A 28 -11.95 -7.20 -14.98
N VAL A 29 -10.65 -7.35 -14.71
CA VAL A 29 -9.73 -6.23 -14.47
C VAL A 29 -8.96 -5.95 -15.76
N GLU A 30 -9.31 -4.86 -16.44
CA GLU A 30 -8.75 -4.53 -17.76
C GLU A 30 -7.50 -3.64 -17.68
N ASN A 31 -7.40 -2.81 -16.65
CA ASN A 31 -6.25 -1.94 -16.40
C ASN A 31 -6.10 -1.67 -14.89
N GLY A 32 -4.97 -1.08 -14.52
CA GLY A 32 -4.71 -0.55 -13.18
C GLY A 32 -4.06 0.82 -13.27
N PHE A 33 -4.27 1.64 -12.24
CA PHE A 33 -3.68 2.95 -12.10
C PHE A 33 -3.42 3.26 -10.63
N TRP A 34 -2.53 4.22 -10.38
CA TRP A 34 -2.18 4.68 -9.04
C TRP A 34 -3.09 5.83 -8.62
N VAL A 35 -3.63 5.75 -7.41
CA VAL A 35 -4.37 6.84 -6.77
C VAL A 35 -3.62 7.30 -5.54
N GLU A 36 -3.33 8.59 -5.47
CA GLU A 36 -2.69 9.19 -4.30
C GLU A 36 -3.74 9.67 -3.31
N HIS A 37 -3.64 9.18 -2.07
CA HIS A 37 -4.47 9.62 -0.95
C HIS A 37 -3.61 10.38 0.06
N HIS A 38 -4.05 11.58 0.44
CA HIS A 38 -3.42 12.36 1.50
C HIS A 38 -4.06 12.06 2.86
N PRO A 39 -3.33 12.26 3.96
CA PRO A 39 -3.89 12.13 5.30
C PRO A 39 -5.07 13.09 5.50
N ILE A 40 -6.10 12.63 6.19
CA ILE A 40 -7.22 13.49 6.62
C ILE A 40 -6.92 14.20 7.95
N SER A 41 -5.96 13.66 8.73
CA SER A 41 -5.52 14.22 9.99
C SER A 41 -4.28 15.09 9.82
N THR A 42 -4.18 16.15 10.62
CA THR A 42 -2.92 16.91 10.78
C THR A 42 -1.91 16.02 11.48
N LEU A 43 -0.66 16.02 11.00
CA LEU A 43 0.43 15.29 11.65
C LEU A 43 0.71 15.88 13.05
N THR A 44 0.70 15.03 14.06
CA THR A 44 1.01 15.38 15.45
C THR A 44 1.89 14.29 16.07
N ASP A 45 2.57 14.60 17.17
CA ASP A 45 3.49 13.65 17.82
C ASP A 45 2.79 12.48 18.54
N THR A 46 1.45 12.53 18.68
CA THR A 46 0.70 11.60 19.53
C THR A 46 -0.54 11.00 18.87
N GLY A 47 -1.02 11.59 17.77
CA GLY A 47 -2.21 11.14 17.07
C GLY A 47 -1.92 10.21 15.89
N PRO A 48 -2.91 9.42 15.46
CA PRO A 48 -2.77 8.58 14.27
C PRO A 48 -2.70 9.42 12.99
N VAL A 49 -1.99 8.88 12.00
CA VAL A 49 -2.06 9.36 10.61
C VAL A 49 -3.17 8.59 9.92
N GLU A 50 -4.28 9.25 9.64
CA GLU A 50 -5.50 8.61 9.12
C GLU A 50 -5.65 8.89 7.63
N PHE A 51 -6.01 7.85 6.87
CA PHE A 51 -6.31 7.92 5.44
C PHE A 51 -7.71 7.38 5.20
N VAL A 52 -8.41 7.96 4.22
CA VAL A 52 -9.71 7.46 3.75
C VAL A 52 -9.56 7.07 2.29
N VAL A 53 -9.68 5.76 2.03
CA VAL A 53 -9.67 5.16 0.69
C VAL A 53 -11.08 4.64 0.42
N ASN A 54 -11.88 5.45 -0.29
CA ASN A 54 -13.26 5.09 -0.62
C ASN A 54 -13.28 4.17 -1.84
N GLY A 55 -14.12 3.14 -1.80
CA GLY A 55 -14.42 2.35 -3.00
C GLY A 55 -15.21 3.16 -4.02
N SER A 56 -14.93 2.95 -5.31
CA SER A 56 -15.58 3.65 -6.42
C SER A 56 -16.73 2.86 -7.07
N GLY A 57 -17.02 1.66 -6.57
CA GLY A 57 -18.10 0.78 -7.06
C GLY A 57 -17.80 0.08 -8.40
N GLU A 58 -16.90 0.64 -9.20
CA GLU A 58 -16.45 0.09 -10.49
C GLU A 58 -15.00 -0.40 -10.44
N GLU A 59 -14.18 0.13 -9.53
CA GLU A 59 -12.76 -0.21 -9.41
C GLU A 59 -12.49 -1.04 -8.14
N TYR A 60 -11.41 -1.81 -8.20
CA TYR A 60 -10.91 -2.59 -7.08
C TYR A 60 -9.64 -1.96 -6.53
N THR A 61 -9.48 -1.96 -5.21
CA THR A 61 -8.21 -1.60 -4.56
C THR A 61 -7.33 -2.83 -4.45
N ASP A 62 -6.13 -2.77 -5.04
CA ASP A 62 -5.10 -3.79 -4.86
C ASP A 62 -4.31 -3.51 -3.56
N LEU A 63 -4.73 -4.16 -2.47
CA LEU A 63 -4.09 -3.99 -1.15
C LEU A 63 -2.62 -4.47 -1.12
N PRO A 64 -2.26 -5.63 -1.72
CA PRO A 64 -0.86 -6.01 -1.89
C PRO A 64 0.00 -4.98 -2.62
N GLU A 65 -0.58 -4.27 -3.58
CA GLU A 65 0.08 -3.21 -4.35
C GLU A 65 -0.23 -1.79 -3.80
N THR A 66 -0.34 -1.64 -2.47
CA THR A 66 -0.53 -0.35 -1.80
C THR A 66 0.70 0.01 -0.96
N PHE A 67 1.15 1.27 -1.03
CA PHE A 67 2.33 1.76 -0.30
C PHE A 67 2.03 3.02 0.50
N LEU A 68 2.64 3.14 1.68
CA LEU A 68 2.69 4.40 2.42
C LEU A 68 3.90 5.23 1.96
N HIS A 69 3.64 6.39 1.39
CA HIS A 69 4.70 7.33 1.01
C HIS A 69 5.04 8.25 2.20
N VAL A 70 6.26 8.12 2.73
CA VAL A 70 6.73 8.90 3.87
C VAL A 70 7.86 9.84 3.44
N ARG A 71 7.74 11.12 3.84
CA ARG A 71 8.82 12.12 3.72
C ARG A 71 9.29 12.50 5.11
N VAL A 72 10.55 12.21 5.41
CA VAL A 72 11.15 12.46 6.74
C VAL A 72 12.28 13.49 6.63
N LYS A 73 12.46 14.25 7.71
CA LYS A 73 13.61 15.13 7.92
C LYS A 73 14.15 14.90 9.33
N ASP A 74 15.37 14.39 9.43
CA ASP A 74 16.04 14.27 10.71
C ASP A 74 16.51 15.63 11.22
N THR A 75 16.26 15.91 12.50
CA THR A 75 16.68 17.14 13.18
C THR A 75 17.32 16.81 14.52
N LYS A 76 17.99 17.81 15.10
CA LYS A 76 18.39 17.76 16.50
C LYS A 76 17.15 17.74 17.41
N PRO A 77 17.28 17.34 18.70
CA PRO A 77 16.16 17.33 19.63
C PRO A 77 15.47 18.69 19.83
N ASP A 78 16.19 19.78 19.56
CA ASP A 78 15.67 21.16 19.62
C ASP A 78 15.03 21.64 18.29
N GLY A 79 14.93 20.77 17.28
CA GLY A 79 14.43 21.10 15.94
C GLY A 79 15.48 21.72 15.01
N GLY A 80 16.71 21.91 15.49
CA GLY A 80 17.83 22.44 14.70
C GLY A 80 18.28 21.50 13.58
N ALA A 81 18.96 22.06 12.58
CA ALA A 81 19.55 21.27 11.50
C ALA A 81 20.75 20.45 12.00
N LEU A 82 20.92 19.26 11.43
CA LEU A 82 22.13 18.46 11.60
C LEU A 82 23.33 19.14 10.91
N THR A 83 24.52 18.88 11.43
CA THR A 83 25.82 19.38 10.97
C THR A 83 26.77 18.21 10.73
N ASP A 84 27.88 18.44 10.04
CA ASP A 84 28.86 17.41 9.69
C ASP A 84 29.51 16.71 10.90
N THR A 85 29.38 17.29 12.10
CA THR A 85 29.88 16.69 13.35
C THR A 85 28.84 15.82 14.07
N ASP A 86 27.57 15.87 13.66
CA ASP A 86 26.51 15.09 14.28
C ASP A 86 26.54 13.65 13.73
N ILE A 87 26.74 12.68 14.63
CA ILE A 87 26.73 11.26 14.27
C ILE A 87 25.29 10.77 14.37
N VAL A 88 24.64 10.62 13.21
CA VAL A 88 23.26 10.12 13.11
C VAL A 88 23.27 8.86 12.25
N THR A 89 22.49 7.86 12.66
CA THR A 89 22.29 6.63 11.88
C THR A 89 20.84 6.20 12.04
N PRO A 90 20.10 5.98 10.94
CA PRO A 90 18.75 5.47 11.03
C PRO A 90 18.77 4.04 11.58
N THR A 91 17.76 3.70 12.38
CA THR A 91 17.52 2.32 12.79
C THR A 91 17.24 1.45 11.55
N ASN A 92 17.61 0.17 11.61
CA ASN A 92 17.21 -0.80 10.59
C ASN A 92 15.67 -0.84 10.47
N MET A 93 15.13 -0.93 9.26
CA MET A 93 13.68 -0.82 9.02
C MET A 93 13.14 0.53 9.53
N TYR A 94 13.75 1.62 9.04
CA TYR A 94 13.50 2.99 9.52
C TYR A 94 12.04 3.40 9.38
N ALA A 95 11.36 3.04 8.27
CA ALA A 95 9.97 3.39 8.05
C ALA A 95 9.03 2.62 8.99
N GLU A 96 9.31 1.34 9.22
CA GLU A 96 8.56 0.46 10.11
C GLU A 96 8.72 0.89 11.58
N ALA A 97 9.89 1.43 11.93
CA ALA A 97 10.16 1.95 13.27
C ALA A 97 9.41 3.26 13.59
N LEU A 98 8.81 3.94 12.59
CA LEU A 98 8.06 5.19 12.81
C LEU A 98 6.67 4.95 13.41
N PHE A 99 6.09 3.75 13.23
CA PHE A 99 4.71 3.46 13.60
C PHE A 99 4.65 2.32 14.61
N SER A 100 3.90 2.52 15.69
CA SER A 100 3.71 1.50 16.73
C SER A 100 2.54 0.56 16.46
N GLN A 101 1.58 0.99 15.62
CA GLN A 101 0.37 0.25 15.30
C GLN A 101 -0.15 0.66 13.92
N VAL A 102 -0.74 -0.32 13.21
CA VAL A 102 -1.44 -0.13 11.94
C VAL A 102 -2.74 -0.90 12.02
N ASP A 103 -3.87 -0.21 11.82
CA ASP A 103 -5.20 -0.80 11.84
C ASP A 103 -5.89 -0.56 10.49
N VAL A 104 -6.70 -1.54 10.07
CA VAL A 104 -7.55 -1.46 8.87
C VAL A 104 -8.96 -1.86 9.30
N SER A 105 -9.96 -1.04 8.97
CA SER A 105 -11.36 -1.20 9.37
C SER A 105 -12.31 -1.28 8.20
#